data_AF-A0A1X0NF63-F1
#
_entry.id   AF-A0A1X0NF63-F1
#
_cell.length_a   1.000
_cell.length_b   1.000
_cell.length_c   1.000
_cell.angle_alpha   90.00
_cell.angle_beta   90.00
_cell.angle_gamma   90.00
#
_symmetry.space_group_name_H-M   'P 1'
#
loop_
_entity.id
_entity.type
_entity.pdbx_description
1 polymer ?
#
loop_
_entity_poly.entity_id
_entity_poly.type
_entity_poly.pdbx_seq_one_letter_code
_entity_poly.pdbx_strand_id
1 'polypeptide(L)'
;MECESELVAGLVTELSGAFFVIYSVLEITHLLVSTILFTGLCFGGLFVCLKSIIILAIGFLIPRVISFRVKITTAQTFIILFLFFVSFLVFLFFAVSKILCLVI
;
A
#
# COMPACT_ATOMS: atom_id res chain seq x y z
N MET A 1 -12.68 -0.26 2.17
CA MET A 1 -13.61 0.72 1.56
C MET A 1 -14.73 0.90 2.57
N GLU A 2 -14.66 1.96 3.36
CA GLU A 2 -15.63 2.18 4.44
C GLU A 2 -16.94 2.76 3.90
N CYS A 3 -18.06 2.33 4.49
CA CYS A 3 -19.41 2.59 4.01
C CYS A 3 -19.90 4.04 4.21
N GLU A 4 -19.18 4.87 4.96
CA GLU A 4 -19.79 6.04 5.61
C GLU A 4 -19.83 7.33 4.77
N SER A 5 -19.20 7.43 3.60
CA SER A 5 -19.07 8.77 2.97
C SER A 5 -19.13 8.91 1.44
N GLU A 6 -18.92 7.86 0.63
CA GLU A 6 -18.77 8.07 -0.83
C GLU A 6 -19.59 7.11 -1.69
N LEU A 7 -19.45 5.81 -1.43
CA LEU A 7 -20.21 4.76 -2.09
C LEU A 7 -20.57 3.77 -0.99
N VAL A 8 -21.86 3.44 -0.87
CA VAL A 8 -22.29 2.31 -0.04
C VAL A 8 -21.51 1.10 -0.51
N ALA A 9 -20.67 0.53 0.34
CA ALA A 9 -19.92 -0.66 0.00
C ALA A 9 -20.92 -1.83 -0.06
N GLY A 10 -21.57 -2.00 -1.21
CA GLY A 10 -22.75 -2.88 -1.36
C GLY A 10 -22.56 -4.27 -0.77
N LEU A 11 -21.36 -4.82 -0.89
CA LEU A 11 -21.01 -6.12 -0.31
C LEU A 11 -20.98 -6.14 1.23
N VAL A 12 -20.53 -5.07 1.89
CA VAL A 12 -20.43 -5.01 3.36
C VAL A 12 -21.78 -4.66 3.98
N THR A 13 -22.59 -3.84 3.31
CA THR A 13 -23.90 -3.39 3.81
C THR A 13 -25.01 -4.42 3.71
N GLU A 14 -24.83 -5.45 2.88
CA GLU A 14 -25.80 -6.55 2.72
C GLU A 14 -25.55 -7.72 3.68
N LEU A 15 -24.40 -7.73 4.36
CA LEU A 15 -23.99 -8.84 5.23
C LEU A 15 -24.58 -8.69 6.63
N SER A 16 -25.09 -9.80 7.19
CA SER A 16 -25.62 -9.84 8.55
C SER A 16 -24.53 -9.58 9.60
N GLY A 17 -24.94 -9.22 10.82
CA GLY A 17 -24.03 -8.77 11.88
C GLY A 17 -22.85 -9.73 12.19
N ALA A 18 -23.05 -11.05 12.10
CA ALA A 18 -21.96 -12.01 12.32
C ALA A 18 -20.93 -12.00 11.18
N PHE A 19 -21.38 -11.89 9.93
CA PHE A 19 -20.48 -11.80 8.79
C PHE A 19 -19.71 -10.48 8.80
N PHE A 20 -20.36 -9.37 9.19
CA PHE A 20 -19.69 -8.08 9.35
C PHE A 20 -18.48 -8.18 10.31
N VAL A 21 -18.66 -8.80 11.48
CA VAL A 21 -17.58 -8.98 12.45
C VAL A 21 -16.43 -9.81 11.88
N ILE A 22 -16.72 -10.90 11.17
CA ILE A 22 -15.70 -11.74 10.53
C ILE A 22 -14.91 -10.92 9.49
N TYR A 23 -15.59 -10.14 8.65
CA TYR A 23 -14.94 -9.28 7.67
C TYR A 23 -14.04 -8.22 8.31
N SER A 24 -14.49 -7.58 9.40
CA SER A 24 -13.66 -6.61 10.13
C SER A 24 -12.41 -7.25 10.74
N VAL A 25 -12.54 -8.47 11.29
CA VAL A 25 -11.38 -9.21 11.82
C VAL A 25 -10.42 -9.59 10.69
N LEU A 26 -10.93 -10.01 9.53
CA LEU A 26 -10.11 -10.31 8.36
C LEU A 26 -9.37 -9.08 7.83
N GLU A 27 -10.00 -7.90 7.80
CA GLU A 27 -9.36 -6.65 7.38
C GLU A 27 -8.20 -6.28 8.30
N ILE A 28 -8.40 -6.34 9.62
CA ILE A 28 -7.37 -6.00 10.61
C ILE A 28 -6.21 -7.00 10.56
N THR A 29 -6.51 -8.30 10.46
CA THR A 29 -5.48 -9.34 10.37
C THR A 29 -4.67 -9.21 9.09
N HIS A 30 -5.29 -8.91 7.96
CA HIS A 30 -4.59 -8.66 6.70
C HIS A 30 -3.67 -7.43 6.78
N LEU A 31 -4.13 -6.34 7.41
CA LEU A 31 -3.30 -5.16 7.67
C LEU A 31 -2.08 -5.52 8.53
N LEU A 32 -2.28 -6.28 9.60
CA LEU A 32 -1.19 -6.70 10.48
C LEU A 32 -0.17 -7.60 9.77
N VAL A 33 -0.62 -8.57 8.98
CA VAL A 33 0.27 -9.47 8.21
C VAL A 33 1.08 -8.68 7.17
N SER A 34 0.43 -7.78 6.42
CA SER A 34 1.12 -6.98 5.40
C SER A 34 2.18 -6.04 5.99
N THR A 35 1.92 -5.43 7.16
CA THR A 35 2.94 -4.60 7.84
C THR A 35 4.14 -5.43 8.30
N ILE A 36 3.92 -6.63 8.87
CA ILE A 36 5.00 -7.53 9.27
C ILE A 36 5.85 -7.93 8.06
N LEU A 37 5.21 -8.37 6.97
CA LEU A 37 5.92 -8.74 5.74
C LEU A 37 6.74 -7.58 5.17
N PHE A 38 6.15 -6.38 5.12
CA PHE A 38 6.85 -5.17 4.67
C PHE A 38 8.08 -4.86 5.53
N THR A 39 7.94 -4.92 6.86
CA THR A 39 9.06 -4.67 7.77
C THR A 39 10.19 -5.68 7.63
N GLY A 40 9.85 -6.96 7.40
CA GLY A 40 10.82 -8.02 7.17
C GLY A 40 11.60 -7.85 5.87
N LEU A 41 10.92 -7.47 4.78
CA LEU A 41 11.54 -7.30 3.46
C LEU A 41 12.41 -6.04 3.38
N CYS A 42 11.99 -4.92 3.99
CA CYS A 42 12.70 -3.65 3.85
C CYS A 42 13.79 -3.42 4.91
N PHE A 43 13.61 -3.90 6.15
CA PHE A 43 14.48 -3.58 7.28
C PHE A 43 15.15 -4.80 7.96
N GLY A 44 15.01 -5.98 7.35
CA GLY A 44 15.57 -7.24 7.83
C GLY A 44 14.88 -7.82 9.08
N GLY A 45 15.34 -9.01 9.51
CA GLY A 45 14.68 -9.83 10.54
C GLY A 45 14.95 -9.47 12.02
N LEU A 46 15.86 -8.56 12.32
CA LEU A 46 16.16 -8.17 13.71
C LEU A 46 15.09 -7.20 14.24
N PHE A 47 14.47 -7.55 15.37
CA PHE A 47 13.43 -6.79 16.07
C PHE A 47 12.20 -6.43 15.20
N VAL A 48 11.74 -7.38 14.36
CA VAL A 48 10.61 -7.18 13.43
C VAL A 48 9.35 -6.69 14.14
N CYS A 49 8.99 -7.27 15.30
CA CYS A 49 7.76 -6.89 16.01
C CYS A 49 7.75 -5.43 16.49
N LEU A 50 8.87 -4.90 16.96
CA LEU A 50 8.96 -3.49 17.37
C LEU A 50 8.91 -2.56 16.16
N LYS A 51 9.65 -2.90 15.10
CA LYS A 51 9.64 -2.15 13.85
C LYS A 51 8.26 -2.12 13.21
N SER A 52 7.54 -3.25 13.23
CA SER A 52 6.19 -3.33 12.67
C SER A 52 5.19 -2.49 13.44
N ILE A 53 5.27 -2.43 14.77
CA ILE A 53 4.41 -1.54 15.58
C ILE A 53 4.67 -0.07 15.23
N ILE A 54 5.95 0.33 15.14
CA ILE A 54 6.32 1.71 14.78
C ILE A 54 5.80 2.07 13.39
N ILE A 55 5.99 1.18 12.40
CA ILE A 55 5.53 1.38 11.03
C ILE A 55 4.00 1.38 10.95
N LEU A 56 3.31 0.56 11.74
CA LEU A 56 1.85 0.56 11.80
C LEU A 56 1.30 1.87 12.39
N ALA A 57 1.95 2.41 13.43
CA ALA A 57 1.58 3.70 14.01
C ALA A 57 1.81 4.86 13.03
N ILE A 58 3.02 4.98 12.49
CA ILE A 58 3.42 6.12 11.65
C ILE A 58 2.86 6.00 10.23
N GLY A 59 2.80 4.79 9.67
CA GLY A 59 2.44 4.55 8.28
C GLY A 59 0.95 4.35 8.04
N PHE A 60 0.18 3.88 9.04
CA PHE A 60 -1.25 3.59 8.87
C PHE A 60 -2.13 4.39 9.84
N LEU A 61 -1.84 4.39 11.14
CA LEU A 61 -2.71 5.06 12.12
C LEU A 61 -2.67 6.58 12.00
N ILE A 62 -1.49 7.21 11.94
CA ILE A 62 -1.36 8.67 11.83
C ILE A 62 -1.94 9.18 10.49
N PRO A 63 -1.61 8.58 9.32
CA PRO A 63 -2.18 9.02 8.05
C PRO A 63 -3.69 8.84 8.02
N ARG A 64 -4.25 7.78 8.64
CA ARG A 64 -5.70 7.61 8.73
C ARG A 64 -6.40 8.77 9.46
N VAL A 65 -5.75 9.40 10.44
CA VAL A 65 -6.32 10.52 11.21
C VAL A 65 -6.17 11.85 10.48
N ILE A 66 -5.02 12.08 9.81
CA ILE A 66 -4.67 13.39 9.26
C ILE A 66 -5.02 13.53 7.77
N SER A 67 -4.98 12.43 7.01
CA SER A 67 -5.12 12.48 5.55
C SER A 67 -6.58 12.46 5.10
N PHE A 68 -6.81 13.00 3.90
CA PHE A 68 -8.09 12.97 3.22
C PHE A 68 -8.19 11.74 2.29
N ARG A 69 -9.41 11.26 2.08
CA ARG A 69 -9.69 10.17 1.15
C ARG A 69 -9.39 10.62 -0.28
N VAL A 70 -8.67 9.77 -1.02
CA VAL A 70 -8.37 10.00 -2.44
C VAL A 70 -9.35 9.18 -3.27
N LYS A 71 -9.96 9.79 -4.29
CA LYS A 71 -10.85 9.08 -5.22
C LYS A 71 -10.07 7.94 -5.89
N ILE A 72 -10.70 6.77 -5.98
CA ILE A 72 -10.07 5.56 -6.54
C ILE A 72 -9.56 5.81 -7.96
N THR A 73 -10.31 6.54 -8.78
CA THR A 73 -9.88 6.90 -10.15
C THR A 73 -8.60 7.73 -10.15
N THR A 74 -8.48 8.72 -9.27
CA THR A 74 -7.26 9.54 -9.16
C THR A 74 -6.08 8.75 -8.59
N ALA A 75 -6.32 7.84 -7.65
CA ALA A 75 -5.29 6.95 -7.11
C ALA A 75 -4.78 5.97 -8.19
N GLN A 76 -5.68 5.39 -8.99
CA GLN A 76 -5.32 4.52 -10.12
C GLN A 76 -4.48 5.27 -11.16
N THR A 77 -4.88 6.48 -11.55
CA THR A 77 -4.08 7.28 -12.50
C THR A 77 -2.70 7.63 -11.95
N PHE A 78 -2.59 7.91 -10.65
CA PHE A 78 -1.31 8.19 -10.01
C PHE A 78 -0.39 6.97 -10.03
N ILE A 79 -0.91 5.78 -9.70
CA ILE A 79 -0.13 4.53 -9.71
C ILE A 79 0.38 4.21 -11.12
N ILE A 80 -0.46 4.36 -12.15
CA ILE A 80 -0.08 4.09 -13.54
C ILE A 80 1.01 5.06 -13.99
N LEU A 81 0.87 6.35 -13.68
CA LEU A 81 1.86 7.37 -14.03
C LEU A 81 3.19 7.13 -13.30
N PHE A 82 3.14 6.78 -12.02
CA PHE A 82 4.32 6.43 -11.24
C PHE A 82 5.05 5.22 -11.84
N LEU A 83 4.32 4.15 -12.18
CA LEU A 83 4.89 2.96 -12.80
C LEU A 83 5.53 3.27 -14.16
N PHE A 84 4.86 4.10 -14.97
CA PHE A 84 5.39 4.56 -16.25
C PHE A 84 6.72 5.31 -16.08
N PHE A 85 6.79 6.26 -15.15
CA PHE A 85 8.00 7.02 -14.90
C PHE A 85 9.18 6.16 -14.44
N VAL A 86 8.93 5.23 -13.50
CA VAL A 86 9.96 4.29 -13.03
C VAL A 86 10.46 3.41 -14.16
N SER A 87 9.55 2.86 -14.97
CA SER A 87 9.93 2.00 -16.10
C SER A 87 10.76 2.75 -17.15
N PHE A 88 10.41 4.01 -17.43
CA PHE A 88 11.14 4.86 -18.36
C PHE A 88 12.55 5.16 -17.84
N LEU A 89 12.69 5.49 -16.55
CA LEU A 89 13.98 5.79 -15.94
C LEU A 89 14.91 4.56 -15.97
N VAL A 90 14.38 3.38 -15.65
CA VAL A 90 15.12 2.12 -15.73
C VAL A 90 15.58 1.84 -17.16
N PHE A 91 14.72 2.02 -18.16
CA PHE A 91 15.09 1.84 -19.56
C PHE A 91 16.18 2.81 -20.00
N LEU A 92 16.09 4.08 -19.60
CA LEU A 92 17.09 5.09 -19.91
C LEU A 92 18.44 4.76 -19.27
N PHE A 93 18.44 4.29 -18.02
CA PHE A 93 19.67 3.82 -17.36
C PHE A 93 20.32 2.64 -18.10
N PHE A 94 19.52 1.66 -18.53
CA PHE A 94 20.01 0.56 -19.35
C PHE A 94 20.61 1.06 -20.68
N ALA A 95 19.94 1.96 -21.38
CA ALA A 95 20.43 2.52 -22.64
C ALA A 95 21.74 3.28 -22.45
N VAL A 96 21.84 4.16 -21.44
CA VAL A 96 23.07 4.91 -21.14
C VAL A 96 24.21 3.96 -20.78
N SER A 97 23.97 2.93 -19.96
CA SER A 97 25.00 1.96 -19.59
C SER A 97 25.58 1.22 -20.80
N LYS A 98 24.74 0.92 -21.81
CA LYS A 98 25.16 0.27 -23.06
C LYS A 98 25.92 1.22 -23.99
N ILE A 99 25.50 2.47 -24.12
CA ILE A 99 26.22 3.48 -24.89
C ILE A 99 27.60 3.75 -24.27
N LEU A 100 27.66 3.89 -22.95
CA LEU A 100 28.91 4.17 -22.23
C LEU A 100 29.91 3.01 -22.36
N CYS A 101 29.44 1.75 -22.40
CA CYS A 101 30.25 0.56 -22.67
C CYS A 101 30.74 0.46 -24.12
N LEU A 102 30.10 1.14 -25.09
CA LEU A 102 30.55 1.17 -26.48
C LEU A 102 31.55 2.30 -26.76
N VAL A 103 31.54 3.35 -25.93
CA VAL A 103 32.42 4.51 -26.06
C VAL A 103 33.77 4.31 -25.35
N ILE A 104 33.79 3.49 -24.29
CA ILE A 104 35.01 3.02 -23.60
C ILE A 104 35.56 1.81 -24.36
#